data_AF-A0A061I3I7-F1
#
_entry.id   AF-A0A061I3I7-F1
#
_cell.length_a   1.000
_cell.length_b   1.000
_cell.length_c   1.000
_cell.angle_alpha   90.00
_cell.angle_beta   90.00
_cell.angle_gamma   90.00
#
_symmetry.space_group_name_H-M   'P 1'
#
loop_
_entity.id
_entity.type
_entity.pdbx_description
1 polymer ?
#
loop_
_entity_poly.entity_id
_entity_poly.type
_entity_poly.pdbx_seq_one_letter_code
_entity_poly.pdbx_strand_id
1 'polypeptide(L)'
;MIEDLKEDMRKSLKEMEEKTNQKIQDINKTLKETVQDLKTEIETIKKAQSKGMLEIEKLGKRSGTTDVSITNRIQEMEERISGVEDTLAEIDSSTKENLKSKKSLSQNIQEIWDTMKRPNLRIIGIEEGEEIQLKGAENISNTIIEENFPNLKKDMPMKIQEAYRTLNRLNQKKGLLTT
;
A
#
# COMPACT_ATOMS: atom_id res chain seq x y z
N MET A 1 31.44 -111.46 11.91
CA MET A 1 30.21 -110.88 11.33
C MET A 1 29.44 -110.01 12.32
N ILE A 2 28.94 -110.51 13.47
CA ILE A 2 28.15 -109.67 14.41
C ILE A 2 29.03 -108.68 15.20
N GLU A 3 30.18 -109.12 15.73
CA GLU A 3 31.11 -108.25 16.46
C GLU A 3 31.71 -107.15 15.57
N ASP A 4 32.09 -107.47 14.34
CA ASP A 4 32.62 -106.48 13.37
C ASP A 4 31.58 -105.38 13.08
N LEU A 5 30.30 -105.75 12.99
CA LEU A 5 29.19 -104.83 12.72
C LEU A 5 28.90 -103.91 13.92
N LYS A 6 29.08 -104.40 15.16
CA LYS A 6 29.01 -103.56 16.37
C LYS A 6 30.16 -102.56 16.46
N GLU A 7 31.37 -102.97 16.09
CA GLU A 7 32.56 -102.13 16.10
C GLU A 7 32.42 -100.98 15.08
N ASP A 8 31.95 -101.30 13.87
CA ASP A 8 31.70 -100.31 12.81
C ASP A 8 30.59 -99.31 13.20
N MET A 9 29.51 -99.80 13.83
CA MET A 9 28.46 -98.94 14.39
C MET A 9 29.00 -97.99 15.46
N ARG A 10 29.86 -98.47 16.38
CA ARG A 10 30.47 -97.62 17.41
C ARG A 10 31.36 -96.55 16.81
N LYS A 11 32.18 -96.90 15.81
CA LYS A 11 33.08 -95.96 15.13
C LYS A 11 32.29 -94.88 14.39
N SER A 12 31.25 -95.26 13.64
CA SER A 12 30.35 -94.35 12.93
C SER A 12 29.63 -93.40 13.89
N LEU A 13 29.17 -93.89 15.04
CA LEU A 13 28.49 -93.09 16.06
C LEU A 13 29.44 -92.06 16.70
N LYS A 14 30.70 -92.45 16.95
CA LYS A 14 31.75 -91.57 17.48
C LYS A 14 32.14 -90.46 16.48
N GLU A 15 32.26 -90.80 15.19
CA GLU A 15 32.47 -89.80 14.12
C GLU A 15 31.32 -88.82 14.00
N MET A 16 30.07 -89.28 14.14
CA MET A 16 28.90 -88.41 14.17
C MET A 16 28.92 -87.44 15.36
N GLU A 17 29.30 -87.93 16.54
CA GLU A 17 29.39 -87.13 17.76
C GLU A 17 30.47 -86.03 17.63
N GLU A 18 31.66 -86.38 17.14
CA GLU A 18 32.74 -85.41 16.87
C GLU A 18 32.34 -84.35 15.83
N LYS A 19 31.71 -84.75 14.73
CA LYS A 19 31.18 -83.80 13.72
C LYS A 19 30.15 -82.85 14.32
N THR A 20 29.29 -83.35 15.20
CA THR A 20 28.24 -82.57 15.85
C THR A 20 28.85 -81.56 16.82
N ASN A 21 29.82 -81.99 17.63
CA ASN A 21 30.53 -81.12 18.57
C ASN A 21 31.31 -80.01 17.86
N GLN A 22 31.99 -80.33 16.74
CA GLN A 22 32.68 -79.32 15.94
C GLN A 22 31.71 -78.26 15.40
N LYS A 23 30.56 -78.69 14.83
CA LYS A 23 29.52 -77.77 14.38
C LYS A 23 29.00 -76.87 15.50
N ILE A 24 28.77 -77.42 16.69
CA ILE A 24 28.33 -76.65 17.86
C ILE A 24 29.38 -75.59 18.24
N GLN A 25 30.66 -75.94 18.24
CA GLN A 25 31.73 -75.01 18.54
C GLN A 25 31.83 -73.87 17.51
N ASP A 26 31.71 -74.19 16.22
CA ASP A 26 31.73 -73.19 15.15
C ASP A 26 30.52 -72.25 15.23
N ILE A 27 29.33 -72.79 15.51
CA ILE A 27 28.11 -72.01 15.74
C ILE A 27 28.29 -71.07 16.93
N ASN A 28 28.80 -71.56 18.06
CA ASN A 28 29.03 -70.75 19.26
C ASN A 28 30.04 -69.63 19.01
N LYS A 29 31.10 -69.88 18.23
CA LYS A 29 32.08 -68.86 17.85
C LYS A 29 31.42 -67.77 17.01
N THR A 30 30.70 -68.16 15.96
CA THR A 30 30.00 -67.23 15.06
C THR A 30 28.95 -66.40 15.80
N LEU A 31 28.21 -67.02 16.72
CA LEU A 31 27.24 -66.34 17.60
C LEU A 31 27.91 -65.29 18.50
N LYS A 32 29.07 -65.62 19.07
CA LYS A 32 29.80 -64.68 19.94
C LYS A 32 30.30 -63.47 19.17
N GLU A 33 30.81 -63.67 17.96
CA GLU A 33 31.25 -62.59 17.07
C GLU A 33 30.06 -61.69 16.69
N THR A 34 28.95 -62.25 16.23
CA THR A 34 27.74 -61.47 15.89
C THR A 34 27.16 -60.71 17.08
N VAL A 35 27.13 -61.29 18.28
CA VAL A 35 26.68 -60.58 19.49
C VAL A 35 27.58 -59.39 19.82
N GLN A 36 28.90 -59.54 19.64
CA GLN A 36 29.84 -58.45 19.89
C GLN A 36 29.68 -57.33 18.86
N ASP A 37 29.50 -57.66 17.58
CA ASP A 37 29.25 -56.68 16.51
C ASP A 37 27.96 -55.90 16.78
N LEU A 38 26.86 -56.59 17.09
CA LEU A 38 25.58 -55.96 17.44
C LEU A 38 25.72 -55.02 18.64
N LYS A 39 26.53 -55.39 19.64
CA LYS A 39 26.78 -54.53 20.81
C LYS A 39 27.48 -53.22 20.41
N THR A 40 28.48 -53.29 19.53
CA THR A 40 29.18 -52.09 19.05
C THR A 40 28.29 -51.21 18.17
N GLU A 41 27.43 -51.82 17.36
CA GLU A 41 26.46 -51.12 16.52
C GLU A 41 25.42 -50.38 17.38
N ILE A 42 24.87 -51.06 18.41
CA ILE A 42 23.95 -50.45 19.38
C ILE A 42 24.58 -49.26 20.09
N GLU A 43 25.84 -49.36 20.54
CA GLU A 43 26.52 -48.23 21.18
C GLU A 43 26.70 -47.05 20.22
N THR A 44 27.00 -47.33 18.95
CA THR A 44 27.16 -46.29 17.92
C THR A 44 25.83 -45.59 17.63
N ILE A 45 24.74 -46.35 17.49
CA ILE A 45 23.38 -45.84 17.33
C ILE A 45 23.00 -44.96 18.53
N LYS A 46 23.25 -45.43 19.76
CA LYS A 46 22.91 -44.70 20.99
C LYS A 46 23.62 -43.35 21.09
N LYS A 47 24.90 -43.30 20.71
CA LYS A 47 25.69 -42.06 20.65
C LYS A 47 25.12 -41.11 19.58
N ALA A 48 24.79 -41.61 18.40
CA ALA A 48 24.18 -40.81 17.33
C ALA A 48 22.81 -40.24 17.74
N GLN A 49 21.97 -41.06 18.37
CA GLN A 49 20.63 -40.65 18.84
C GLN A 49 20.71 -39.54 19.90
N SER A 50 21.65 -39.67 20.84
CA SER A 50 21.86 -38.67 21.89
C SER A 50 22.35 -37.33 21.31
N LYS A 51 23.26 -37.37 20.32
CA LYS A 51 23.72 -36.17 19.62
C LYS A 51 22.59 -35.50 18.84
N GLY A 52 21.81 -36.28 18.08
CA GLY A 52 20.66 -35.78 17.33
C GLY A 52 19.61 -35.10 18.23
N MET A 53 19.33 -35.69 19.40
CA MET A 53 18.36 -35.12 20.34
C MET A 53 18.80 -33.75 20.89
N LEU A 54 20.10 -33.57 21.18
CA LEU A 54 20.65 -32.28 21.62
C LEU A 54 20.59 -31.21 20.52
N GLU A 55 20.81 -31.58 19.26
CA GLU A 55 20.71 -30.66 18.12
C GLU A 55 19.25 -30.22 17.90
N ILE A 56 18.30 -31.16 17.97
CA ILE A 56 16.86 -30.89 17.88
C ILE A 56 16.43 -29.91 18.99
N GLU A 57 16.86 -30.11 20.23
CA GLU A 57 16.52 -29.21 21.34
C GLU A 57 17.05 -27.79 21.11
N LYS A 58 18.30 -27.66 20.65
CA LYS A 58 18.90 -26.35 20.33
C LYS A 58 18.14 -25.64 19.22
N LEU A 59 17.78 -26.36 18.17
CA LEU A 59 17.00 -25.81 17.06
C LEU A 59 15.60 -25.40 17.51
N GLY A 60 14.93 -26.21 18.33
CA GLY A 60 13.62 -25.89 18.90
C GLY A 60 13.64 -24.60 19.72
N LYS A 61 14.64 -24.41 20.60
CA LYS A 61 14.81 -23.17 21.37
C LYS A 61 15.03 -21.95 20.47
N ARG A 62 15.88 -22.09 19.44
CA ARG A 62 16.15 -21.02 18.47
C ARG A 62 14.92 -20.66 17.64
N SER A 63 14.13 -21.65 17.22
CA SER A 63 12.86 -21.43 16.52
C SER A 63 11.92 -20.64 17.41
N GLY A 64 11.70 -21.08 18.65
CA GLY A 64 10.79 -20.40 19.58
C GLY A 64 11.13 -18.93 19.80
N THR A 65 12.42 -18.58 19.94
CA THR A 65 12.83 -17.17 20.05
C THR A 65 12.57 -16.36 18.78
N THR A 66 12.74 -16.99 17.62
CA THR A 66 12.53 -16.35 16.32
C THR A 66 11.04 -16.11 16.08
N ASP A 67 10.21 -17.10 16.42
CA ASP A 67 8.76 -17.03 16.29
C ASP A 67 8.18 -15.89 17.14
N VAL A 68 8.60 -15.77 18.41
CA VAL A 68 8.19 -14.65 19.29
C VAL A 68 8.63 -13.31 18.70
N SER A 69 9.84 -13.21 18.16
CA SER A 69 10.33 -11.97 17.55
C SER A 69 9.52 -11.58 16.30
N ILE A 70 9.16 -12.56 15.46
CA ILE A 70 8.33 -12.32 14.27
C ILE A 70 6.93 -11.88 14.69
N THR A 71 6.31 -12.56 15.65
CA THR A 71 4.98 -12.20 16.16
C THR A 71 4.93 -10.78 16.70
N ASN A 72 5.93 -10.38 17.51
CA ASN A 72 5.99 -9.00 18.03
C ASN A 72 6.10 -7.97 16.91
N ARG A 73 6.90 -8.24 15.87
CA ARG A 73 7.03 -7.35 14.70
C ARG A 73 5.72 -7.26 13.90
N ILE A 74 4.99 -8.38 13.78
CA ILE A 74 3.68 -8.38 13.11
C ILE A 74 2.69 -7.51 13.88
N GLN A 75 2.59 -7.70 15.19
CA GLN A 75 1.71 -6.90 16.06
C GLN A 75 2.02 -5.39 15.95
N GLU A 76 3.29 -5.01 16.00
CA GLU A 76 3.71 -3.61 15.84
C GLU A 76 3.31 -3.04 14.46
N MET A 77 3.44 -3.84 13.40
CA MET A 77 3.03 -3.43 12.06
C MET A 77 1.51 -3.29 11.96
N GLU A 78 0.73 -4.19 12.57
CA GLU A 78 -0.73 -4.12 12.59
C GLU A 78 -1.22 -2.85 13.29
N GLU A 79 -0.65 -2.49 14.45
CA GLU A 79 -0.98 -1.26 15.16
C GLU A 79 -0.66 0.00 14.34
N ARG A 80 0.50 0.00 13.66
CA ARG A 80 0.89 1.10 12.76
C ARG A 80 -0.05 1.21 11.55
N ILE A 81 -0.49 0.09 10.98
CA ILE A 81 -1.43 0.08 9.87
C ILE A 81 -2.78 0.65 10.32
N SER A 82 -3.30 0.19 11.47
CA SER A 82 -4.54 0.71 12.05
C SER A 82 -4.48 2.23 12.27
N GLY A 83 -3.38 2.74 12.82
CA GLY A 83 -3.20 4.18 13.00
C GLY A 83 -3.18 4.96 11.68
N VAL A 84 -2.58 4.40 10.62
CA VAL A 84 -2.59 5.02 9.29
C VAL A 84 -4.00 5.02 8.68
N GLU A 85 -4.75 3.93 8.84
CA GLU A 85 -6.13 3.83 8.33
C GLU A 85 -7.06 4.90 8.95
N ASP A 86 -6.95 5.14 10.26
CA ASP A 86 -7.71 6.19 10.94
C ASP A 86 -7.36 7.58 10.38
N THR A 87 -6.06 7.89 10.26
CA THR A 87 -5.63 9.19 9.71
C THR A 87 -6.05 9.38 8.25
N LEU A 88 -6.09 8.31 7.46
CA LEU A 88 -6.52 8.36 6.08
C LEU A 88 -8.01 8.70 5.97
N ALA A 89 -8.83 8.13 6.86
CA ALA A 89 -10.27 8.42 6.92
C ALA A 89 -10.53 9.89 7.30
N GLU A 90 -9.77 10.45 8.24
CA GLU A 90 -9.85 11.87 8.60
C GLU A 90 -9.48 12.79 7.43
N ILE A 91 -8.38 12.49 6.73
CA ILE A 91 -7.93 13.25 5.56
C ILE A 91 -8.98 13.23 4.43
N ASP A 92 -9.58 12.07 4.15
CA ASP A 92 -10.62 11.95 3.12
C ASP A 92 -11.86 12.79 3.47
N SER A 93 -12.31 12.73 4.72
CA SER A 93 -13.44 13.54 5.22
C SER A 93 -13.15 15.04 5.09
N SER A 94 -11.98 15.50 5.57
CA SER A 94 -11.55 16.90 5.48
C SER A 94 -11.42 17.36 4.03
N THR A 95 -10.92 16.51 3.14
CA THR A 95 -10.78 16.83 1.71
C THR A 95 -12.14 17.03 1.05
N LYS A 96 -13.12 16.16 1.37
CA LYS A 96 -14.50 16.28 0.88
C LYS A 96 -15.18 17.56 1.37
N GLU A 97 -14.99 17.91 2.64
CA GLU A 97 -15.52 19.16 3.20
C GLU A 97 -14.89 20.39 2.51
N ASN A 98 -13.58 20.41 2.38
CA ASN A 98 -12.86 21.48 1.68
C ASN A 98 -13.32 21.66 0.23
N LEU A 99 -13.58 20.55 -0.49
CA LEU A 99 -14.11 20.61 -1.85
C LEU A 99 -15.49 21.28 -1.89
N LYS A 100 -16.39 20.93 -0.96
CA LYS A 100 -17.71 21.55 -0.84
C LYS A 100 -17.59 23.05 -0.55
N SER A 101 -16.76 23.42 0.43
CA SER A 101 -16.53 24.82 0.80
C SER A 101 -15.95 25.65 -0.36
N LYS A 102 -14.99 25.11 -1.12
CA LYS A 102 -14.45 25.76 -2.33
C LYS A 102 -15.52 25.96 -3.40
N LYS A 103 -16.38 24.97 -3.63
CA LYS A 103 -17.48 25.08 -4.60
C LYS A 103 -18.47 26.17 -4.20
N SER A 104 -18.90 26.18 -2.93
CA SER A 104 -19.81 27.22 -2.42
C SER A 104 -19.18 28.60 -2.48
N LEU A 105 -17.89 28.74 -2.14
CA LEU A 105 -17.18 30.01 -2.24
C LEU A 105 -17.12 30.52 -3.68
N SER A 106 -16.83 29.64 -4.65
CA SER A 106 -16.83 30.00 -6.07
C SER A 106 -18.20 30.46 -6.55
N GLN A 107 -19.28 29.83 -6.08
CA GLN A 107 -20.65 30.22 -6.41
C GLN A 107 -20.98 31.59 -5.79
N ASN A 108 -20.64 31.81 -4.53
CA ASN A 108 -20.86 33.10 -3.85
C ASN A 108 -20.10 34.24 -4.54
N ILE A 109 -18.85 34.02 -4.98
CA ILE A 109 -18.08 35.02 -5.73
C ILE A 109 -18.79 35.35 -7.04
N GLN A 110 -19.28 34.34 -7.77
CA GLN A 110 -20.01 34.55 -9.02
C GLN A 110 -21.29 35.37 -8.78
N GLU A 111 -22.08 35.01 -7.77
CA GLU A 111 -23.31 35.73 -7.41
C GLU A 111 -23.04 37.19 -7.02
N ILE A 112 -21.98 37.45 -6.24
CA ILE A 112 -21.57 38.81 -5.89
C ILE A 112 -21.19 39.58 -7.16
N TRP A 113 -20.41 38.97 -8.05
CA TRP A 113 -19.96 39.62 -9.28
C TRP A 113 -21.12 39.94 -10.22
N ASP A 114 -22.08 39.02 -10.34
CA ASP A 114 -23.30 39.23 -11.13
C ASP A 114 -24.19 40.32 -10.51
N THR A 115 -24.30 40.34 -9.18
CA THR A 115 -25.04 41.39 -8.46
C THR A 115 -24.41 42.77 -8.64
N MET A 116 -23.09 42.87 -8.52
CA MET A 116 -22.35 44.12 -8.73
C MET A 116 -22.43 44.62 -10.18
N LYS A 117 -22.60 43.70 -11.15
CA LYS A 117 -22.71 44.04 -12.57
C LYS A 117 -24.12 44.34 -13.04
N ARG A 118 -25.13 43.95 -12.28
CA ARG A 118 -26.54 44.16 -12.63
C ARG A 118 -26.91 45.59 -13.05
N PRO A 119 -26.40 46.68 -12.43
CA PRO A 119 -26.71 48.04 -12.86
C PRO A 119 -25.83 48.54 -14.04
N ASN A 120 -24.80 47.78 -14.43
CA ASN A 120 -23.84 48.24 -15.43
C ASN A 120 -24.38 48.03 -16.85
N LEU A 121 -24.28 49.06 -17.68
CA LEU A 121 -24.60 49.00 -19.11
C LEU A 121 -23.32 49.03 -19.95
N ARG A 122 -23.30 48.23 -21.02
CA ARG A 122 -22.19 48.25 -21.99
C ARG A 122 -22.70 48.80 -23.32
N ILE A 123 -22.25 50.01 -23.65
CA ILE A 123 -22.52 50.66 -24.93
C ILE A 123 -21.37 50.32 -25.87
N ILE A 124 -21.69 49.86 -27.08
CA ILE A 124 -20.72 49.48 -28.13
C ILE A 124 -20.93 50.35 -29.36
N GLY A 125 -19.88 50.54 -30.17
CA GLY A 125 -19.96 51.32 -31.41
C GLY A 125 -19.72 52.82 -31.26
N ILE A 126 -19.39 53.31 -30.06
CA ILE A 126 -19.03 54.71 -29.80
C ILE A 126 -17.59 54.96 -30.27
N GLU A 127 -17.38 55.94 -31.16
CA GLU A 127 -16.06 56.27 -31.71
C GLU A 127 -15.10 56.75 -30.61
N GLU A 128 -13.82 56.40 -30.70
CA GLU A 128 -12.81 56.73 -29.70
C GLU A 128 -12.60 58.24 -29.61
N GLY A 129 -12.73 58.83 -28.41
CA GLY A 129 -12.61 60.28 -28.20
C GLY A 129 -13.93 61.06 -28.20
N GLU A 130 -15.07 60.44 -28.54
CA GLU A 130 -16.39 61.07 -28.39
C GLU A 130 -16.68 61.54 -26.96
N GLU A 131 -16.13 60.86 -25.95
CA GLU A 131 -16.29 61.25 -24.55
C GLU A 131 -15.64 62.60 -24.24
N ILE A 132 -14.60 62.98 -24.97
CA ILE A 132 -13.95 64.28 -24.84
C ILE A 132 -14.78 65.33 -25.58
N GLN A 133 -15.23 65.01 -26.80
CA GLN A 133 -16.03 65.90 -27.63
C GLN A 133 -17.36 66.26 -26.96
N LEU A 134 -18.06 65.26 -26.43
CA LEU A 134 -19.34 65.40 -25.74
C LEU A 134 -19.17 65.75 -24.26
N LYS A 135 -17.95 66.02 -23.78
CA LYS A 135 -17.68 66.42 -22.38
C LYS A 135 -18.19 65.42 -21.33
N GLY A 136 -18.04 64.14 -21.60
CA GLY A 136 -18.29 63.05 -20.65
C GLY A 136 -19.32 62.03 -21.11
N ALA A 137 -19.32 60.89 -20.42
CA ALA A 137 -20.19 59.75 -20.73
C ALA A 137 -21.69 60.01 -20.46
N GLU A 138 -22.00 60.99 -19.61
CA GLU A 138 -23.38 61.40 -19.33
C GLU A 138 -24.04 62.03 -20.56
N ASN A 139 -23.32 62.92 -21.25
CA ASN A 139 -23.82 63.53 -22.47
C ASN A 139 -23.95 62.50 -23.61
N ILE A 140 -22.98 61.58 -23.75
CA ILE A 140 -23.12 60.45 -24.68
C ILE A 140 -24.41 59.67 -24.41
N SER A 141 -24.65 59.29 -23.15
CA SER A 141 -25.83 58.51 -22.78
C SER A 141 -27.13 59.29 -23.05
N ASN A 142 -27.15 60.60 -22.73
CA ASN A 142 -28.31 61.46 -22.97
C ASN A 142 -28.62 61.60 -24.47
N THR A 143 -27.60 61.82 -25.32
CA THR A 143 -27.76 61.86 -26.77
C THR A 143 -28.36 60.54 -27.29
N ILE A 144 -27.83 59.39 -26.85
CA ILE A 144 -28.34 58.08 -27.26
C ILE A 144 -29.81 57.89 -26.84
N ILE A 145 -30.16 58.27 -25.61
CA ILE A 145 -31.54 58.16 -25.10
C ILE A 145 -32.48 59.09 -25.87
N GLU A 146 -32.07 60.32 -26.18
CA GLU A 146 -32.91 61.25 -26.95
C GLU A 146 -33.19 60.76 -28.37
N GLU A 147 -32.16 60.25 -29.03
CA GLU A 147 -32.27 59.75 -30.41
C GLU A 147 -33.09 58.46 -30.50
N ASN A 148 -32.98 57.56 -29.52
CA ASN A 148 -33.56 56.20 -29.60
C ASN A 148 -34.76 55.96 -28.67
N PHE A 149 -34.83 56.65 -27.53
CA PHE A 149 -35.82 56.42 -26.46
C PHE A 149 -36.39 57.74 -25.89
N PRO A 150 -37.03 58.58 -26.72
CA PRO A 150 -37.41 59.95 -26.33
C PRO A 150 -38.35 60.06 -25.12
N ASN A 151 -39.13 59.00 -24.84
CA ASN A 151 -40.04 58.95 -23.68
C ASN A 151 -39.28 58.66 -22.37
N LEU A 152 -38.19 57.87 -22.43
CA LEU A 152 -37.44 57.43 -21.25
C LEU A 152 -36.80 58.62 -20.51
N LYS A 153 -36.30 59.61 -21.26
CA LYS A 153 -35.66 60.80 -20.70
C LYS A 153 -36.61 61.62 -19.80
N LYS A 154 -37.91 61.66 -20.13
CA LYS A 154 -38.89 62.43 -19.36
C LYS A 154 -39.31 61.71 -18.08
N ASP A 155 -39.43 60.39 -18.16
CA ASP A 155 -39.98 59.58 -17.06
C ASP A 155 -38.92 59.14 -16.06
N MET A 156 -37.65 58.99 -16.48
CA MET A 156 -36.57 58.53 -15.63
C MET A 156 -35.23 59.19 -16.00
N PRO A 157 -34.84 60.30 -15.33
CA PRO A 157 -33.53 60.91 -15.55
C PRO A 157 -32.42 59.96 -15.08
N MET A 158 -31.52 59.60 -15.99
CA MET A 158 -30.43 58.67 -15.73
C MET A 158 -29.37 59.33 -14.84
N LYS A 159 -28.92 58.63 -13.79
CA LYS A 159 -27.79 59.04 -12.95
C LYS A 159 -26.64 58.07 -13.17
N ILE A 160 -25.52 58.59 -13.64
CA ILE A 160 -24.31 57.79 -13.87
C ILE A 160 -23.40 57.93 -12.67
N GLN A 161 -23.07 56.81 -12.02
CA GLN A 161 -22.12 56.80 -10.92
C GLN A 161 -20.67 56.84 -11.43
N GLU A 162 -20.37 56.02 -12.44
CA GLU A 162 -19.05 55.94 -13.06
C GLU A 162 -19.22 55.49 -14.51
N ALA A 163 -18.32 55.94 -15.38
CA ALA A 163 -18.21 55.44 -16.74
C ALA A 163 -16.74 55.45 -17.16
N TYR A 164 -16.32 54.37 -17.81
CA TYR A 164 -14.98 54.24 -18.38
C TYR A 164 -15.05 53.41 -19.66
N ARG A 165 -14.12 53.64 -20.58
CA ARG A 165 -13.98 52.76 -21.74
C ARG A 165 -13.34 51.44 -21.31
N THR A 166 -13.95 50.34 -21.70
CA THR A 166 -13.32 49.03 -21.53
C THR A 166 -12.16 48.90 -22.52
N LEU A 167 -10.95 48.68 -22.02
CA LEU A 167 -9.76 48.43 -22.84
C LEU A 167 -10.01 47.28 -23.82
N ASN A 168 -9.61 47.47 -25.08
CA ASN A 168 -9.72 46.43 -26.11
C ASN A 168 -8.81 45.25 -25.77
N ARG A 169 -9.32 44.01 -25.84
CA ARG A 169 -8.55 42.78 -25.56
C ARG A 169 -7.31 42.63 -26.45
N LEU A 170 -7.29 43.21 -27.65
CA LEU A 170 -6.12 43.19 -28.55
C LEU A 170 -5.00 44.16 -28.12
N ASN A 171 -5.29 45.11 -27.21
CA ASN A 171 -4.34 46.12 -26.72
C ASN A 171 -3.79 45.81 -25.31
N GLN A 172 -3.82 44.56 -24.86
CA GLN A 172 -3.28 44.15 -23.55
C GLN A 172 -1.76 44.36 -23.37
N LYS A 173 -1.02 44.72 -24.43
CA LYS A 173 0.43 45.01 -24.38
C LYS A 173 0.80 46.47 -24.07
N LYS A 174 -0.13 47.35 -23.71
CA LYS A 174 0.19 48.74 -23.34
C LYS A 174 -0.17 49.15 -21.91
N GLY A 175 -0.29 48.19 -21.00
CA GLY A 175 -0.41 48.46 -19.56
C GLY A 175 0.95 48.46 -18.86
N LEU A 176 1.82 49.44 -19.15
CA LEU A 176 2.99 49.81 -18.34
C LEU A 176 3.56 51.14 -18.85
N LEU A 177 2.92 52.24 -18.49
CA LEU A 177 3.49 53.61 -18.46
C LEU A 177 2.67 54.34 -17.37
N THR A 178 3.04 54.18 -16.09
CA THR A 178 3.77 55.15 -15.23
C THR A 178 3.15 56.54 -15.10
N THR A 179 2.81 56.83 -13.84
CA THR A 179 2.68 58.12 -13.12
C THR A 179 1.63 59.13 -13.58
#